data_AF-A0A0C3ACI1-F1
#
_entry.id   AF-A0A0C3ACI1-F1
#
_cell.length_a   1.000
_cell.length_b   1.000
_cell.length_c   1.000
_cell.angle_alpha   90.00
_cell.angle_beta   90.00
_cell.angle_gamma   90.00
#
_symmetry.space_group_name_H-M   'P 1'
#
loop_
_entity.id
_entity.type
_entity.pdbx_description
1 polymer ?
#
loop_
_entity_poly.entity_id
_entity_poly.type
_entity_poly.pdbx_seq_one_letter_code
_entity_poly.pdbx_strand_id
1 'polypeptide(L)'
;SSDEAEPQLIAEAIAAFYENNRRRRDLGIRTVPSKVFAGIVMSGTTPTFYKIPVTEELVDAISCAQHPPNQTVIDKLVPPVLRLHSYMSDGMIPLENRHTVIQCLEAFKQVRVPKWFFKDIIRN
;
A
#
# COMPACT_ATOMS: atom_id res chain seq x y z
N SER A 1 -0.27 -14.14 -11.55
CA SER A 1 -1.17 -14.50 -10.40
C SER A 1 -1.32 -13.27 -9.49
N SER A 2 -2.33 -13.18 -8.63
CA SER A 2 -2.36 -12.16 -7.55
C SER A 2 -1.11 -12.22 -6.66
N ASP A 3 -0.47 -13.39 -6.60
CA ASP A 3 0.76 -13.62 -5.84
C ASP A 3 1.99 -12.87 -6.38
N GLU A 4 1.97 -12.45 -7.64
CA GLU A 4 3.06 -11.68 -8.26
C GLU A 4 2.82 -10.16 -8.14
N ALA A 5 1.56 -9.75 -8.01
CA ALA A 5 1.17 -8.35 -7.99
C ALA A 5 1.58 -7.65 -6.67
N GLU A 6 1.50 -8.36 -5.53
CA GLU A 6 1.90 -7.79 -4.24
C GLU A 6 3.41 -7.51 -4.16
N PRO A 7 4.32 -8.47 -4.48
CA PRO A 7 5.75 -8.18 -4.55
C PRO A 7 6.10 -7.06 -5.53
N GLN A 8 5.46 -7.03 -6.71
CA GLN A 8 5.68 -5.99 -7.70
C GLN A 8 5.29 -4.61 -7.17
N LEU A 9 4.11 -4.47 -6.56
CA LEU A 9 3.65 -3.21 -5.97
C LEU A 9 4.62 -2.69 -4.90
N ILE A 10 5.18 -3.59 -4.09
CA ILE A 10 6.15 -3.24 -3.04
C ILE A 10 7.46 -2.77 -3.68
N ALA A 11 7.96 -3.48 -4.70
CA ALA A 11 9.15 -3.08 -5.44
C ALA A 11 8.98 -1.71 -6.11
N GLU A 12 7.82 -1.44 -6.70
CA GLU A 12 7.49 -0.15 -7.31
C GLU A 12 7.46 0.99 -6.28
N ALA A 13 6.94 0.76 -5.07
CA ALA A 13 6.96 1.75 -4.00
C ALA A 13 8.40 2.09 -3.56
N ILE A 14 9.27 1.08 -3.45
CA ILE A 14 10.69 1.26 -3.14
C ILE A 14 11.39 2.05 -4.25
N ALA A 15 11.18 1.65 -5.51
CA ALA A 15 11.75 2.34 -6.66
C ALA A 15 11.28 3.81 -6.76
N ALA A 16 10.00 4.06 -6.49
CA ALA A 16 9.44 5.42 -6.46
C ALA A 16 10.08 6.26 -5.35
N PHE A 17 10.32 5.71 -4.15
CA PHE A 17 11.03 6.41 -3.09
C PHE A 17 12.46 6.78 -3.50
N TYR A 18 13.21 5.80 -4.04
CA TYR A 18 14.57 6.01 -4.53
C TYR A 18 14.61 7.12 -5.61
N GLU A 19 13.76 7.02 -6.63
CA GLU A 19 13.73 7.96 -7.74
C GLU A 19 13.33 9.37 -7.31
N ASN A 20 12.34 9.48 -6.40
CA ASN A 20 11.93 10.77 -5.86
C ASN A 20 13.05 11.42 -5.07
N ASN A 21 13.78 10.68 -4.24
CA ASN A 21 14.93 11.23 -3.51
C ASN A 21 16.11 11.54 -4.43
N ARG A 22 16.36 10.74 -5.48
CA ARG A 22 17.36 11.06 -6.52
C ARG A 22 17.05 12.40 -7.17
N ARG A 23 15.83 12.60 -7.68
CA ARG A 23 15.40 13.87 -8.28
C ARG A 23 15.48 15.05 -7.32
N ARG A 24 15.15 14.85 -6.04
CA ARG A 24 15.31 15.90 -5.02
C ARG A 24 16.76 16.34 -4.87
N ARG A 25 17.71 15.39 -4.82
CA ARG A 25 19.15 15.71 -4.79
C ARG A 25 19.59 16.49 -6.03
N ASP A 26 19.17 16.05 -7.22
CA ASP A 26 19.52 16.71 -8.49
C ASP A 26 19.02 18.17 -8.53
N LEU A 27 17.91 18.46 -7.85
CA LEU A 27 17.33 19.81 -7.73
C LEU A 27 17.83 20.60 -6.50
N GLY A 28 18.77 20.07 -5.71
CA GLY A 28 19.24 20.70 -4.47
C GLY A 28 18.18 20.75 -3.35
N ILE A 29 17.10 19.97 -3.48
CA ILE A 29 16.03 19.85 -2.49
C ILE A 29 16.41 18.74 -1.50
N ARG A 30 16.21 19.00 -0.20
CA ARG A 30 16.45 17.99 0.85
C ARG A 30 15.62 16.71 0.60
N THR A 31 16.29 15.55 0.66
CA THR A 31 15.67 14.23 0.60
C THR A 31 14.77 13.97 1.81
N VAL A 32 13.86 13.01 1.68
CA VAL A 32 12.98 12.58 2.77
C VAL A 32 13.50 11.24 3.31
N PRO A 33 13.68 11.08 4.63
CA PRO A 33 14.24 9.85 5.20
C PRO A 33 13.25 8.68 5.18
N SER A 34 11.95 8.94 5.15
CA SER A 34 10.92 7.91 5.04
C SER A 34 9.63 8.42 4.43
N LYS A 35 8.87 7.54 3.79
CA LYS A 35 7.56 7.85 3.22
C LYS A 35 6.68 6.61 3.22
N VAL A 36 5.41 6.79 3.58
CA VAL A 36 4.38 5.77 3.37
C VAL A 36 3.75 5.96 2.00
N PHE A 37 3.79 4.90 1.18
CA PHE A 37 3.12 4.82 -0.10
C PHE A 37 1.78 4.10 0.06
N ALA A 38 0.79 4.59 -0.67
CA ALA A 38 -0.51 3.97 -0.80
C ALA A 38 -0.52 3.15 -2.09
N GLY A 39 -0.84 1.85 -2.00
CA GLY A 39 -0.92 0.95 -3.14
C GLY A 39 -2.26 0.22 -3.19
N ILE A 40 -2.69 -0.15 -4.40
CA ILE A 40 -3.91 -0.94 -4.61
C ILE A 40 -3.58 -2.03 -5.62
N VAL A 41 -3.82 -3.29 -5.26
CA VAL A 41 -3.79 -4.42 -6.20
C VAL A 41 -5.23 -4.73 -6.60
N MET A 42 -5.46 -4.82 -7.92
CA MET A 42 -6.75 -5.20 -8.50
C MET A 42 -6.69 -6.65 -8.98
N SER A 43 -7.57 -7.51 -8.46
CA SER A 43 -7.85 -8.82 -9.07
C SER A 43 -9.28 -8.81 -9.60
N GLY A 44 -9.45 -8.64 -10.92
CA GLY A 44 -10.76 -8.32 -11.48
C GLY A 44 -11.37 -7.07 -10.83
N THR A 45 -12.49 -7.20 -10.12
CA THR A 45 -13.13 -6.12 -9.36
C THR A 45 -12.91 -6.19 -7.84
N THR A 46 -11.95 -6.99 -7.37
CA THR A 46 -11.60 -7.06 -5.93
C THR A 46 -10.34 -6.24 -5.65
N PRO A 47 -10.47 -4.98 -5.20
CA PRO A 47 -9.31 -4.25 -4.71
C PRO A 47 -8.80 -4.82 -3.39
N THR A 48 -7.48 -4.83 -3.24
CA THR A 48 -6.77 -4.99 -1.97
C THR A 48 -5.89 -3.76 -1.77
N PHE A 49 -5.95 -3.15 -0.59
CA PHE A 49 -5.29 -1.89 -0.26
C PHE A 49 -4.04 -2.12 0.58
N TYR A 50 -2.99 -1.35 0.31
CA TYR A 50 -1.68 -1.50 0.96
C TYR A 50 -1.15 -0.15 1.47
N LYS A 51 -0.60 -0.15 2.68
CA LYS A 51 0.27 0.93 3.17
C LYS A 51 1.69 0.40 3.25
N ILE A 52 2.57 1.01 2.47
CA ILE A 52 3.94 0.52 2.26
C ILE A 52 4.89 1.57 2.83
N PRO A 53 5.37 1.43 4.07
CA PRO A 53 6.40 2.29 4.61
C PRO A 53 7.74 1.97 3.92
N VAL A 54 8.35 2.98 3.31
CA VAL A 54 9.69 2.89 2.73
C VAL A 54 10.59 3.87 3.45
N THR A 55 11.78 3.42 3.85
CA THR A 55 12.80 4.26 4.50
C THR A 55 14.07 4.30 3.66
N GLU A 56 14.90 5.31 3.90
CA GLU A 56 16.23 5.41 3.31
C GLU A 56 17.09 4.20 3.70
N GLU A 57 17.02 3.73 4.97
CA GLU A 57 17.79 2.54 5.38
C GLU A 57 17.39 1.27 4.61
N LEU A 58 16.10 1.10 4.30
CA LEU A 58 15.63 -0.01 3.48
C LEU A 58 16.23 0.06 2.07
N VAL A 59 16.19 1.25 1.45
CA VAL A 59 16.72 1.45 0.09
C VAL A 59 18.23 1.29 0.03
N ASP A 60 18.94 1.78 1.05
CA ASP A 60 20.39 1.65 1.16
C ASP A 60 20.81 0.19 1.34
N ALA A 61 20.12 -0.55 2.21
CA ALA A 61 20.36 -1.98 2.40
C ALA A 61 20.18 -2.76 1.08
N ILE A 62 19.08 -2.51 0.37
CA ILE A 62 18.82 -3.15 -0.94
C ILE A 62 19.91 -2.77 -1.96
N SER A 63 20.29 -1.49 -2.03
CA SER A 63 21.31 -1.00 -2.97
C SER A 63 22.68 -1.61 -2.72
N CYS A 64 22.99 -1.90 -1.46
CA CYS A 64 24.23 -2.55 -1.03
C CYS A 64 24.15 -4.09 -1.03
N ALA A 65 23.05 -4.68 -1.52
CA ALA A 65 22.78 -6.12 -1.46
C ALA A 65 22.88 -6.70 -0.02
N GLN A 66 22.43 -5.93 0.96
CA GLN A 66 22.41 -6.28 2.38
C GLN A 66 20.98 -6.55 2.87
N HIS A 67 20.86 -7.35 3.92
CA HIS A 67 19.59 -7.48 4.63
C HIS A 67 19.31 -6.21 5.44
N PRO A 68 18.11 -5.62 5.33
CA PRO A 68 17.77 -4.44 6.12
C PRO A 68 17.85 -4.74 7.62
N PRO A 69 18.43 -3.83 8.43
CA PRO A 69 18.56 -4.05 9.87
C PRO A 69 17.22 -4.02 10.61
N ASN A 70 16.24 -3.32 10.06
CA ASN A 70 14.90 -3.19 10.62
C ASN A 70 13.89 -3.88 9.72
N GLN A 71 12.99 -4.67 10.31
CA GLN A 71 11.88 -5.28 9.58
C GLN A 71 10.93 -4.20 9.06
N THR A 72 10.60 -4.27 7.77
CA THR A 72 9.53 -3.47 7.17
C THR A 72 8.19 -4.18 7.37
N VAL A 73 7.22 -3.51 8.00
CA VAL A 73 5.86 -4.02 8.18
C VAL A 73 4.93 -3.28 7.21
N ILE A 74 4.27 -4.05 6.34
CA ILE A 74 3.33 -3.53 5.35
C ILE A 74 1.93 -3.85 5.85
N ASP A 75 1.08 -2.84 5.90
CA ASP A 75 -0.32 -3.07 6.23
C ASP A 75 -1.10 -3.42 4.96
N LYS A 76 -1.94 -4.44 5.05
CA LYS A 76 -2.80 -4.95 3.98
C LYS A 76 -4.25 -4.96 4.43
N LEU A 77 -5.15 -4.43 3.61
CA LEU A 77 -6.59 -4.50 3.80
C LEU A 77 -7.25 -5.15 2.59
N VAL A 78 -7.79 -6.34 2.83
CA VAL A 78 -8.86 -6.89 2.00
C VAL A 78 -10.17 -6.31 2.53
N PRO A 79 -11.01 -5.68 1.68
CA PRO A 79 -12.28 -5.11 2.10
C PRO A 79 -13.11 -6.08 2.95
N PRO A 80 -13.60 -5.66 4.13
CA PRO A 80 -14.31 -6.52 5.06
C PRO A 80 -15.77 -6.71 4.62
N VAL A 81 -15.96 -7.24 3.41
CA VAL A 81 -17.29 -7.54 2.86
C VAL A 81 -17.95 -8.69 3.63
N LEU A 82 -19.28 -8.72 3.66
CA LEU A 82 -20.06 -9.69 4.44
C LEU A 82 -19.71 -11.15 4.14
N ARG A 83 -19.47 -11.47 2.85
CA ARG A 83 -19.14 -12.83 2.39
C ARG A 83 -17.72 -12.88 1.85
N LEU A 84 -16.75 -12.82 2.74
CA LEU A 84 -15.33 -12.82 2.37
C LEU A 84 -14.92 -14.04 1.52
N HIS A 85 -15.50 -15.21 1.79
CA HIS A 85 -15.20 -16.45 1.06
C HIS A 85 -15.59 -16.41 -0.42
N SER A 86 -16.65 -15.67 -0.78
CA SER A 86 -17.08 -15.49 -2.17
C SER A 86 -16.57 -14.18 -2.77
N TYR A 87 -15.88 -13.34 -1.98
CA TYR A 87 -15.43 -12.04 -2.46
C TYR A 87 -14.50 -12.16 -3.68
N MET A 88 -13.60 -13.14 -3.71
CA MET A 88 -12.69 -13.34 -4.84
C MET A 88 -13.41 -13.68 -6.17
N SER A 89 -14.59 -14.31 -6.11
CA SER A 89 -15.41 -14.57 -7.30
C SER A 89 -16.36 -13.43 -7.62
N ASP A 90 -17.02 -12.89 -6.59
CA ASP A 90 -18.13 -11.95 -6.74
C ASP A 90 -17.64 -10.52 -6.94
N GLY A 91 -16.48 -10.17 -6.37
CA GLY A 91 -15.94 -8.83 -6.37
C GLY A 91 -16.95 -7.76 -5.97
N MET A 92 -17.06 -6.74 -6.80
CA MET A 92 -18.01 -5.63 -6.60
C MET A 92 -19.36 -5.85 -7.31
N ILE A 93 -19.70 -7.08 -7.72
CA ILE A 93 -21.00 -7.39 -8.32
C ILE A 93 -22.14 -7.13 -7.30
N PRO A 94 -22.11 -7.70 -6.08
CA PRO A 94 -23.10 -7.37 -5.06
C PRO A 94 -23.03 -5.90 -4.66
N LEU A 95 -24.20 -5.29 -4.44
CA LEU A 95 -24.30 -3.88 -4.08
C LEU A 95 -23.62 -3.60 -2.73
N GLU A 96 -23.76 -4.51 -1.78
CA GLU A 96 -23.17 -4.44 -0.44
C GLU A 96 -21.64 -4.47 -0.53
N ASN A 97 -21.07 -5.36 -1.36
CA ASN A 97 -19.63 -5.42 -1.58
C ASN A 97 -19.12 -4.10 -2.17
N ARG A 98 -19.83 -3.55 -3.16
CA ARG A 98 -19.50 -2.26 -3.76
C ARG A 98 -19.51 -1.12 -2.75
N HIS A 99 -20.52 -1.08 -1.88
CA HIS A 99 -20.61 -0.07 -0.83
C HIS A 99 -19.41 -0.15 0.12
N THR A 100 -19.10 -1.34 0.66
CA THR A 100 -17.95 -1.54 1.54
C THR A 100 -16.62 -1.19 0.86
N VAL A 101 -16.44 -1.60 -0.40
CA VAL A 101 -15.22 -1.30 -1.15
C VAL A 101 -15.03 0.20 -1.38
N ILE A 102 -16.10 0.92 -1.72
CA ILE A 102 -16.05 2.38 -1.90
C ILE A 102 -15.75 3.08 -0.57
N GLN A 103 -16.37 2.64 0.54
CA GLN A 103 -16.06 3.17 1.87
C GLN A 103 -14.58 2.97 2.23
N CYS A 104 -14.02 1.78 1.94
CA CYS A 104 -12.60 1.51 2.14
C CYS A 104 -11.73 2.45 1.28
N LEU A 105 -12.08 2.65 0.01
CA LEU A 105 -11.36 3.55 -0.89
C LEU A 105 -11.39 5.01 -0.39
N GLU A 106 -12.54 5.50 0.07
CA GLU A 106 -12.67 6.85 0.61
C GLU A 106 -11.82 7.03 1.87
N ALA A 107 -11.87 6.08 2.81
CA ALA A 107 -11.00 6.09 3.98
C ALA A 107 -9.52 6.01 3.60
N PHE A 108 -9.19 5.24 2.56
CA PHE A 108 -7.82 5.09 2.05
C PHE A 108 -7.28 6.36 1.39
N LYS A 109 -8.11 7.17 0.72
CA LYS A 109 -7.69 8.48 0.18
C LYS A 109 -7.26 9.46 1.27
N GLN A 110 -7.77 9.31 2.49
CA GLN A 110 -7.41 10.15 3.64
C GLN A 110 -6.03 9.80 4.23
N VAL A 111 -5.27 8.87 3.64
CA VAL A 111 -3.88 8.48 4.01
C VAL A 111 -2.85 9.60 3.70
N ARG A 112 -3.23 10.87 3.89
CA ARG A 112 -2.31 12.01 3.91
C ARG A 112 -1.57 12.17 5.25
N VAL A 113 -1.85 11.32 6.25
CA VAL A 113 -1.36 11.48 7.64
C VAL A 113 -0.74 10.17 8.16
N PRO A 114 0.38 10.18 8.91
CA PRO A 114 1.11 8.97 9.31
C PRO A 114 0.42 8.06 10.33
N LYS A 115 -0.76 8.40 10.85
CA LYS A 115 -1.31 7.85 12.09
C LYS A 115 -2.74 7.32 11.92
N TRP A 116 -2.92 6.34 11.04
CA TRP A 116 -4.24 5.69 10.85
C TRP A 116 -4.13 4.18 10.93
N PHE A 117 -5.02 3.55 11.70
CA PHE A 117 -5.15 2.11 11.79
C PHE A 117 -6.37 1.62 10.98
N PHE A 118 -6.24 0.46 10.33
CA PHE A 118 -7.34 -0.13 9.56
C PHE A 118 -8.60 -0.42 10.38
N LYS A 119 -8.45 -0.55 11.70
CA LYS A 119 -9.56 -0.78 12.63
C LYS A 119 -10.55 0.38 12.70
N ASP A 120 -10.12 1.59 12.36
CA ASP A 120 -10.95 2.79 12.43
C ASP A 120 -11.92 2.90 11.23
N ILE A 121 -11.71 2.11 10.18
CA ILE A 121 -12.52 2.11 8.94
C ILE A 121 -13.82 1.33 9.11
N ILE A 122 -13.84 0.33 10.01
CA ILE A 122 -14.98 -0.60 10.17
C ILE A 122 -16.07 -0.02 11.08
N ARG A 123 -15.87 1.17 11.67
CA ARG A 123 -16.72 1.70 12.75
C ARG A 123 -17.58 2.92 12.43
N ASN A 124 -17.69 3.32 11.16
CA ASN A 124 -18.62 4.36 10.71
C ASN A 124 -19.70 3.80 9.79
#